data_AF-A0A164RPN0-F1
#
_entry.id   AF-A0A164RPN0-F1
#
_cell.length_a   1.000
_cell.length_b   1.000
_cell.length_c   1.000
_cell.angle_alpha   90.00
_cell.angle_beta   90.00
_cell.angle_gamma   90.00
#
_symmetry.space_group_name_H-M   'P 1'
#
loop_
_entity.id
_entity.type
_entity.pdbx_description
1 polymer ?
#
loop_
_entity_poly.entity_id
_entity_poly.type
_entity_poly.pdbx_seq_one_letter_code
_entity_poly.pdbx_strand_id
1 'polypeptide(L)'
;MPCKPCPTRPEIGSRQALPCPAPTTLLPTHRAPQWDPLDTNLVGRSRYPHAQIHLILVLDPQQQPTRSTNAPDSNTVAFTLPANVPEWSAAIAECQALQLLPSPAPGRLYIVPPSHIFLVKDRLKRLRMVVNWLHVRESWFARIQKMDPQEASINIQGWRDYLTHSPDRGSLQRSTANLSGRKAQKKALSVNSLLIFHTLLPNGVPQLDRYRDYTWFGHTLDSEDPEQQVVTERLVLWEIDELGFRYDFLRLARHFTNALSLPEERHALQEEAVYRIWSAFPTRDKMFIDGKPPGDCGLGSFIWNFSIPSLEAARHVVSTWPNPPRELLSPLLTPPEANNLLVVRHVQQKLAQFYCQTYVKIFQAAPVLPSQLPLPFVSL
;
A
#
# COMPACT_ATOMS: atom_id res chain seq x y z
N MET A 1 -37.84 -39.74 -50.43
CA MET A 1 -37.49 -38.60 -51.30
C MET A 1 -36.03 -38.74 -51.71
N PRO A 2 -35.71 -38.82 -53.00
CA PRO A 2 -34.37 -39.16 -53.47
C PRO A 2 -33.49 -37.92 -53.74
N CYS A 3 -32.19 -38.15 -53.64
CA CYS A 3 -31.10 -37.20 -53.86
C CYS A 3 -31.08 -36.62 -55.29
N LYS A 4 -30.68 -35.35 -55.40
CA LYS A 4 -30.30 -34.69 -56.67
C LYS A 4 -28.81 -34.26 -56.63
N PRO A 5 -28.15 -34.16 -57.80
CA PRO A 5 -26.70 -34.29 -57.94
C PRO A 5 -25.95 -32.95 -58.06
N CYS A 6 -24.63 -33.00 -57.82
CA CYS A 6 -23.64 -31.95 -58.06
C CYS A 6 -23.64 -31.42 -59.51
N PRO A 7 -23.27 -30.14 -59.69
CA PRO A 7 -22.64 -29.67 -60.90
C PRO A 7 -21.15 -29.33 -60.70
N THR A 8 -20.44 -29.57 -61.79
CA THR A 8 -19.01 -29.50 -62.09
C THR A 8 -18.38 -28.11 -62.04
N ARG A 9 -17.08 -28.13 -61.76
CA ARG A 9 -16.05 -27.08 -61.87
C ARG A 9 -15.88 -26.58 -63.32
N PRO A 10 -15.50 -25.30 -63.53
CA PRO A 10 -14.63 -24.94 -64.63
C PRO A 10 -13.30 -24.32 -64.14
N GLU A 11 -12.21 -24.79 -64.72
CA GLU A 11 -10.85 -24.23 -64.62
C GLU A 11 -10.64 -23.15 -65.68
N ILE A 12 -10.38 -21.91 -65.28
CA ILE A 12 -9.74 -20.83 -66.07
C ILE A 12 -9.16 -19.85 -65.01
N GLY A 13 -7.96 -19.31 -65.05
CA GLY A 13 -6.84 -19.33 -65.99
C GLY A 13 -5.73 -18.47 -65.39
N SER A 14 -4.50 -18.75 -65.80
CA SER A 14 -3.24 -18.19 -65.30
C SER A 14 -3.19 -16.66 -65.36
N ARG A 15 -2.84 -16.00 -64.25
CA ARG A 15 -2.45 -14.58 -64.22
C ARG A 15 -0.98 -14.42 -63.91
N GLN A 16 -0.36 -13.61 -64.76
CA GLN A 16 1.04 -13.24 -64.83
C GLN A 16 1.53 -12.55 -63.55
N ALA A 17 2.77 -12.87 -63.17
CA ALA A 17 3.51 -12.21 -62.09
C ALA A 17 3.96 -10.81 -62.54
N LEU A 18 3.64 -9.80 -61.73
CA LEU A 18 4.24 -8.47 -61.79
C LEU A 18 5.41 -8.39 -60.79
N PRO A 19 6.49 -7.63 -61.07
CA PRO A 19 7.65 -7.56 -60.19
C PRO A 19 7.36 -6.68 -58.96
N CYS A 20 7.77 -7.16 -57.78
CA CYS A 20 7.81 -6.40 -56.54
C CYS A 20 8.94 -5.34 -56.59
N PRO A 21 8.71 -4.09 -56.17
CA PRO A 21 9.79 -3.16 -55.87
C PRO A 21 10.35 -3.43 -54.45
N ALA A 22 11.68 -3.37 -54.33
CA ALA A 22 12.41 -3.54 -53.07
C ALA A 22 12.11 -2.41 -52.05
N PRO A 23 12.07 -2.69 -50.74
CA PRO A 23 11.95 -1.66 -49.72
C PRO A 23 13.31 -1.07 -49.36
N THR A 24 13.51 0.21 -49.69
CA THR A 24 14.60 1.03 -49.18
C THR A 24 14.49 1.15 -47.66
N THR A 25 15.45 0.57 -46.95
CA THR A 25 15.56 0.65 -45.49
C THR A 25 16.40 1.87 -45.12
N LEU A 26 15.77 2.90 -44.53
CA LEU A 26 16.46 3.94 -43.76
C LEU A 26 15.78 4.01 -42.40
N LEU A 27 16.39 3.37 -41.39
CA LEU A 27 16.04 3.53 -39.99
C LEU A 27 16.94 4.62 -39.38
N PRO A 28 16.38 5.65 -38.74
CA PRO A 28 17.15 6.53 -37.87
C PRO A 28 17.43 5.81 -36.56
N THR A 29 18.70 5.75 -36.17
CA THR A 29 19.13 5.33 -34.83
C THR A 29 18.65 6.35 -33.79
N HIS A 30 17.53 6.07 -33.14
CA HIS A 30 17.12 6.79 -31.94
C HIS A 30 18.08 6.43 -30.79
N ARG A 31 18.95 7.37 -30.41
CA ARG A 31 19.65 7.38 -29.13
C ARG A 31 18.61 7.43 -28.01
N ALA A 32 18.72 6.54 -27.02
CA ALA A 32 18.00 6.65 -25.77
C ALA A 32 18.34 8.00 -25.09
N PRO A 33 17.36 8.69 -24.48
CA PRO A 33 17.62 9.92 -23.75
C PRO A 33 18.55 9.61 -22.58
N GLN A 34 19.75 10.17 -22.65
CA GLN A 34 20.74 10.16 -21.59
C GLN A 34 20.23 11.11 -20.50
N TRP A 35 19.82 10.55 -19.36
CA TRP A 35 19.40 11.33 -18.20
C TRP A 35 20.65 11.96 -17.57
N ASP A 36 20.94 13.22 -17.93
CA ASP A 36 21.92 14.02 -17.21
C ASP A 36 21.36 14.47 -15.86
N PRO A 37 22.15 14.39 -14.77
CA PRO A 37 21.73 14.83 -13.45
C PRO A 37 21.96 16.34 -13.33
N LEU A 38 20.94 17.18 -13.47
CA LEU A 38 21.11 18.61 -13.22
C LEU A 38 19.98 19.27 -12.43
N ASP A 39 20.48 20.18 -11.59
CA ASP A 39 19.88 21.40 -11.07
C ASP A 39 18.80 21.32 -9.99
N THR A 40 19.29 21.04 -8.79
CA THR A 40 18.75 21.59 -7.54
C THR A 40 18.88 23.12 -7.52
N ASN A 41 17.91 23.85 -8.08
CA ASN A 41 17.74 25.27 -7.79
C ASN A 41 16.27 25.70 -7.92
N LEU A 42 15.44 25.27 -6.97
CA LEU A 42 14.19 25.97 -6.63
C LEU A 42 13.98 25.93 -5.11
N VAL A 43 14.59 26.91 -4.42
CA VAL A 43 14.38 27.18 -3.00
C VAL A 43 13.10 28.01 -2.83
N GLY A 44 11.97 27.34 -2.65
CA GLY A 44 10.75 27.93 -2.11
C GLY A 44 10.73 27.79 -0.59
N ARG A 45 11.01 28.87 0.15
CA ARG A 45 10.96 28.91 1.62
C ARG A 45 9.52 28.69 2.12
N SER A 46 9.27 27.56 2.77
CA SER A 46 8.11 27.38 3.65
C SER A 46 8.59 27.03 5.05
N ARG A 47 8.47 27.99 5.97
CA ARG A 47 8.83 27.84 7.38
C ARG A 47 7.57 27.46 8.17
N TYR A 48 7.46 26.18 8.56
CA TYR A 48 6.52 25.73 9.58
C TYR A 48 7.28 25.19 10.80
N PRO A 49 6.84 25.52 12.03
CA PRO A 49 7.57 25.16 13.25
C PRO A 49 7.20 23.76 13.76
N HIS A 50 8.24 22.99 14.09
CA HIS A 50 8.32 21.83 15.00
C HIS A 50 7.20 20.76 14.89
N ALA A 51 7.45 19.78 14.02
CA ALA A 51 6.86 18.44 14.16
C ALA A 51 7.86 17.56 14.94
N GLN A 52 7.41 17.03 16.07
CA GLN A 52 8.14 15.98 16.78
C GLN A 52 8.25 14.75 15.88
N ILE A 53 9.48 14.25 15.79
CA ILE A 53 9.91 13.12 14.99
C ILE A 53 9.21 11.85 15.52
N HIS A 54 8.28 11.30 14.74
CA HIS A 54 7.95 9.89 14.86
C HIS A 54 8.89 9.15 13.90
N LEU A 55 10.09 8.85 14.41
CA LEU A 55 10.94 7.82 13.85
C LEU A 55 10.07 6.56 13.70
N ILE A 56 10.06 5.99 12.50
CA ILE A 56 9.85 4.55 12.36
C ILE A 56 11.01 3.95 13.15
N LEU A 57 10.77 3.69 14.44
CA LEU A 57 11.64 2.84 15.23
C LEU A 57 11.54 1.49 14.55
N VAL A 58 12.55 1.17 13.74
CA VAL A 58 12.98 -0.22 13.60
C VAL A 58 13.19 -0.68 15.03
N LEU A 59 12.24 -1.45 15.54
CA LEU A 59 12.27 -1.94 16.91
C LEU A 59 13.53 -2.78 17.05
N ASP A 60 14.46 -2.30 17.88
CA ASP A 60 15.60 -3.07 18.34
C ASP A 60 15.08 -4.28 19.14
N PRO A 61 15.39 -5.53 18.77
CA PRO A 61 14.91 -6.72 19.49
C PRO A 61 15.47 -6.88 20.91
N GLN A 62 16.35 -5.99 21.38
CA GLN A 62 17.16 -6.19 22.60
C GLN A 62 16.79 -5.33 23.83
N GLN A 63 15.63 -4.68 23.87
CA GLN A 63 15.21 -4.00 25.11
C GLN A 63 14.64 -5.00 26.14
N GLN A 64 15.53 -5.61 26.92
CA GLN A 64 15.18 -6.30 28.17
C GLN A 64 14.58 -5.29 29.17
N PRO A 65 13.46 -5.63 29.84
CA PRO A 65 12.89 -4.75 30.86
C PRO A 65 13.70 -4.82 32.16
N THR A 66 14.17 -3.66 32.61
CA THR A 66 14.64 -3.46 33.99
C THR A 66 13.53 -3.81 34.97
N ARG A 67 13.84 -4.73 35.91
CA ARG A 67 12.96 -5.21 36.98
C ARG A 67 12.26 -4.06 37.71
N SER A 68 10.97 -3.92 37.48
CA SER A 68 10.03 -3.22 38.36
C SER A 68 9.17 -4.27 39.05
N THR A 69 9.27 -4.33 40.37
CA THR A 69 8.43 -5.13 41.27
C THR A 69 6.99 -4.64 41.22
N ASN A 70 6.21 -5.24 40.34
CA ASN A 70 4.75 -5.46 40.42
C ASN A 70 4.48 -6.49 39.32
N ALA A 71 4.30 -7.76 39.67
CA ALA A 71 4.02 -8.80 38.70
C ALA A 71 2.63 -8.55 38.07
N PRO A 72 2.53 -8.22 36.77
CA PRO A 72 1.25 -8.29 36.08
C PRO A 72 0.95 -9.77 35.79
N ASP A 73 -0.34 -10.13 35.84
CA ASP A 73 -0.82 -11.46 35.47
C ASP A 73 -0.17 -11.93 34.16
N SER A 74 0.56 -13.04 34.24
CA SER A 74 1.45 -13.57 33.20
C SER A 74 0.76 -14.02 31.90
N ASN A 75 -0.55 -13.79 31.77
CA ASN A 75 -1.37 -14.30 30.67
C ASN A 75 -2.03 -13.20 29.82
N THR A 76 -1.69 -11.92 30.01
CA THR A 76 -2.26 -10.87 29.13
C THR A 76 -1.47 -10.82 27.82
N VAL A 77 -2.06 -11.29 26.71
CA VAL A 77 -1.49 -11.14 25.37
C VAL A 77 -1.26 -9.66 25.06
N ALA A 78 0.00 -9.25 25.00
CA ALA A 78 0.37 -7.88 24.70
C ALA A 78 0.05 -7.56 23.23
N PHE A 79 -0.62 -6.44 23.01
CA PHE A 79 -0.90 -5.95 21.67
C PHE A 79 0.40 -5.46 20.99
N THR A 80 0.66 -5.95 19.78
CA THR A 80 1.75 -5.50 18.91
C THR A 80 1.23 -5.23 17.51
N LEU A 81 1.93 -4.38 16.74
CA LEU A 81 1.67 -4.23 15.31
C LEU A 81 1.93 -5.55 14.56
N PRO A 82 1.35 -5.71 13.36
CA PRO A 82 1.84 -6.67 12.38
C PRO A 82 3.35 -6.48 12.16
N ALA A 83 4.07 -7.60 11.96
CA ALA A 83 5.50 -7.53 11.67
C ALA A 83 5.68 -7.09 10.22
N ASN A 84 6.50 -6.08 9.97
CA ASN A 84 6.90 -5.73 8.62
C ASN A 84 7.73 -6.87 8.00
N VAL A 85 7.69 -6.97 6.67
CA VAL A 85 8.56 -7.92 5.95
C VAL A 85 10.03 -7.53 6.19
N PRO A 86 10.92 -8.50 6.56
CA PRO A 86 12.28 -8.18 6.99
C PRO A 86 13.11 -7.42 5.96
N GLU A 87 13.05 -7.81 4.70
CA GLU A 87 13.81 -7.19 3.60
C GLU A 87 13.43 -5.72 3.40
N TRP A 88 12.14 -5.41 3.58
CA TRP A 88 11.59 -4.05 3.47
C TRP A 88 11.96 -3.19 4.67
N SER A 89 11.98 -3.79 5.87
CA SER A 89 12.46 -3.12 7.09
C SER A 89 13.95 -2.79 7.00
N ALA A 90 14.77 -3.72 6.49
CA ALA A 90 16.19 -3.49 6.26
C ALA A 90 16.43 -2.39 5.22
N ALA A 91 15.68 -2.40 4.12
CA ALA A 91 15.79 -1.40 3.06
C ALA A 91 15.46 0.03 3.55
N ILE A 92 14.42 0.20 4.39
CA ILE A 92 14.12 1.53 4.93
C ILE A 92 15.14 1.97 5.99
N ALA A 93 15.68 1.03 6.79
CA ALA A 93 16.75 1.30 7.74
C ALA A 93 18.03 1.78 7.03
N GLU A 94 18.35 1.17 5.89
CA GLU A 94 19.45 1.61 5.02
C GLU A 94 19.23 3.05 4.51
N CYS A 95 18.02 3.40 4.08
CA CYS A 95 17.69 4.77 3.68
C CYS A 95 17.88 5.78 4.82
N GLN A 96 17.58 5.38 6.06
CA GLN A 96 17.82 6.20 7.26
C GLN A 96 19.33 6.35 7.53
N ALA A 97 20.09 5.26 7.47
CA ALA A 97 21.54 5.27 7.67
C ALA A 97 22.26 6.15 6.63
N LEU A 98 21.77 6.13 5.38
CA LEU A 98 22.25 6.98 4.29
C LEU A 98 21.70 8.42 4.33
N GLN A 99 20.92 8.78 5.35
CA GLN A 99 20.32 10.11 5.52
C GLN A 99 19.50 10.58 4.31
N LEU A 100 18.86 9.66 3.59
CA LEU A 100 18.05 9.98 2.41
C LEU A 100 16.70 10.60 2.79
N LEU A 101 16.25 10.38 4.03
CA LEU A 101 14.99 10.93 4.53
C LEU A 101 15.19 12.35 5.05
N PRO A 102 14.34 13.31 4.65
CA PRO A 102 14.46 14.69 5.11
C PRO A 102 14.17 14.80 6.62
N SER A 103 14.88 15.73 7.26
CA SER A 103 14.69 16.10 8.67
C SER A 103 14.51 17.62 8.78
N PRO A 104 13.33 18.13 9.20
CA PRO A 104 12.14 17.37 9.59
C PRO A 104 11.42 16.78 8.37
N ALA A 105 10.74 15.64 8.57
CA ALA A 105 9.93 15.03 7.52
C ALA A 105 8.79 15.99 7.09
N PRO A 106 8.50 16.12 5.79
CA PRO A 106 7.37 16.91 5.32
C PRO A 106 6.06 16.36 5.86
N GLY A 107 5.03 17.21 5.93
CA GLY A 107 3.69 16.80 6.34
C GLY A 107 3.10 15.78 5.36
N ARG A 108 3.26 14.49 5.63
CA ARG A 108 2.74 13.41 4.79
C ARG A 108 1.23 13.28 4.93
N LEU A 109 0.56 13.15 3.79
CA LEU A 109 -0.83 12.76 3.71
C LEU A 109 -0.93 11.25 3.45
N TYR A 110 -1.99 10.64 3.98
CA TYR A 110 -2.21 9.21 3.92
C TYR A 110 -3.64 8.92 3.46
N ILE A 111 -3.76 8.01 2.50
CA ILE A 111 -5.05 7.53 1.99
C ILE A 111 -5.73 6.55 2.95
N VAL A 112 -4.96 5.87 3.79
CA VAL A 112 -5.44 5.03 4.90
C VAL A 112 -4.68 5.42 6.17
N PRO A 113 -5.24 5.25 7.38
CA PRO A 113 -4.55 5.65 8.60
C PRO A 113 -3.25 4.86 8.78
N PRO A 114 -2.10 5.49 9.09
CA PRO A 114 -0.87 4.73 9.29
C PRO A 114 -0.95 3.88 10.58
N SER A 115 -0.64 2.58 10.50
CA SER A 115 -0.85 1.59 11.58
C SER A 115 -0.25 1.97 12.94
N HIS A 116 0.89 2.66 12.97
CA HIS A 116 1.52 3.10 14.21
C HIS A 116 0.66 4.04 15.07
N ILE A 117 -0.40 4.66 14.53
CA ILE A 117 -1.33 5.46 15.36
C ILE A 117 -2.18 4.60 16.28
N PHE A 118 -2.32 3.30 15.99
CA PHE A 118 -3.05 2.33 16.80
C PHE A 118 -2.20 1.74 17.93
N LEU A 119 -0.90 2.07 18.03
CA LEU A 119 -0.03 1.75 19.17
C LEU A 119 -0.42 2.58 20.40
N VAL A 120 -1.58 2.26 20.97
CA VAL A 120 -2.15 2.91 22.15
C VAL A 120 -2.23 1.88 23.27
N LYS A 121 -1.71 2.26 24.45
CA LYS A 121 -1.72 1.42 25.66
C LYS A 121 -3.13 1.10 26.14
N ASP A 122 -4.04 2.08 26.04
CA ASP A 122 -5.45 1.93 26.39
C ASP A 122 -6.18 1.04 25.36
N ARG A 123 -6.61 -0.15 25.82
CA ARG A 123 -7.35 -1.15 25.04
C ARG A 123 -8.68 -0.61 24.51
N LEU A 124 -9.46 0.11 25.32
CA LEU A 124 -10.77 0.63 24.90
C LEU A 124 -10.60 1.71 23.84
N LYS A 125 -9.60 2.57 24.00
CA LYS A 125 -9.26 3.56 22.98
C LYS A 125 -8.80 2.91 21.68
N ARG A 126 -8.01 1.84 21.74
CA ARG A 126 -7.58 1.11 20.53
C ARG A 126 -8.75 0.40 19.86
N LEU A 127 -9.61 -0.28 20.62
CA LEU A 127 -10.84 -0.90 20.14
C LEU A 127 -11.74 0.13 19.43
N ARG A 128 -11.90 1.33 20.01
CA ARG A 128 -12.62 2.45 19.39
C ARG A 128 -12.04 2.80 18.02
N MET A 129 -10.71 2.89 17.90
CA MET A 129 -10.05 3.21 16.63
C MET A 129 -10.30 2.13 15.58
N VAL A 130 -10.24 0.86 15.95
CA VAL A 130 -10.50 -0.28 15.05
C VAL A 130 -11.96 -0.30 14.60
N VAL A 131 -12.91 -0.15 15.53
CA VAL A 131 -14.35 -0.08 15.21
C VAL A 131 -14.65 1.11 14.29
N ASN A 132 -14.11 2.30 14.58
CA ASN A 132 -14.32 3.48 13.72
C ASN A 132 -13.71 3.29 12.33
N TRP A 133 -12.57 2.60 12.19
CA TRP A 133 -12.02 2.24 10.88
C TRP A 133 -12.97 1.31 10.11
N LEU A 134 -13.35 0.18 10.72
CA LEU A 134 -14.23 -0.80 10.08
C LEU A 134 -15.58 -0.18 9.69
N HIS A 135 -16.11 0.72 10.52
CA HIS A 135 -17.38 1.39 10.25
C HIS A 135 -17.35 2.30 9.01
N VAL A 136 -16.24 3.02 8.78
CA VAL A 136 -16.13 3.91 7.61
C VAL A 136 -15.55 3.24 6.38
N ARG A 137 -14.94 2.07 6.53
CA ARG A 137 -14.15 1.37 5.50
C ARG A 137 -14.83 1.34 4.13
N GLU A 138 -16.08 0.86 4.04
CA GLU A 138 -16.78 0.75 2.75
C GLU A 138 -17.05 2.11 2.11
N SER A 139 -17.57 3.07 2.88
CA SER A 139 -17.81 4.44 2.41
C SER A 139 -16.51 5.15 2.02
N TRP A 140 -15.42 4.87 2.74
CA TRP A 140 -14.08 5.37 2.43
C TRP A 140 -13.58 4.80 1.11
N PHE A 141 -13.71 3.50 0.87
CA PHE A 141 -13.29 2.87 -0.38
C PHE A 141 -14.11 3.37 -1.57
N ALA A 142 -15.42 3.52 -1.40
CA ALA A 142 -16.27 4.11 -2.43
C ALA A 142 -15.89 5.57 -2.75
N ARG A 143 -15.40 6.33 -1.75
CA ARG A 143 -14.89 7.69 -1.94
C ARG A 143 -13.60 7.70 -2.73
N ILE A 144 -12.61 6.92 -2.34
CA ILE A 144 -11.27 6.94 -2.97
C ILE A 144 -11.26 6.35 -4.39
N GLN A 145 -12.26 5.54 -4.76
CA GLN A 145 -12.47 5.12 -6.14
C GLN A 145 -12.92 6.27 -7.07
N LYS A 146 -13.62 7.27 -6.52
CA LYS A 146 -14.22 8.37 -7.28
C LYS A 146 -13.37 9.64 -7.29
N MET A 147 -12.26 9.65 -6.56
CA MET A 147 -11.48 10.84 -6.26
C MET A 147 -10.01 10.57 -6.55
N ASP A 148 -9.27 11.61 -6.95
CA ASP A 148 -7.83 11.50 -7.07
C ASP A 148 -7.22 11.12 -5.70
N PRO A 149 -6.26 10.18 -5.62
CA PRO A 149 -5.66 9.77 -4.36
C PRO A 149 -5.05 10.91 -3.54
N GLN A 150 -4.54 11.98 -4.18
CA GLN A 150 -3.99 13.13 -3.47
C GLN A 150 -5.09 13.93 -2.78
N GLU A 151 -6.23 14.10 -3.43
CA GLU A 151 -7.41 14.79 -2.86
C GLU A 151 -8.08 13.97 -1.75
N ALA A 152 -8.03 12.64 -1.86
CA ALA A 152 -8.56 11.73 -0.85
C ALA A 152 -7.69 11.65 0.41
N SER A 153 -6.41 12.01 0.35
CA SER A 153 -5.45 11.76 1.42
C SER A 153 -5.60 12.73 2.60
N ILE A 154 -5.49 12.20 3.84
CA ILE A 154 -5.63 12.95 5.09
C ILE A 154 -4.32 12.91 5.87
N ASN A 155 -3.98 13.99 6.58
CA ASN A 155 -2.81 13.99 7.47
C ASN A 155 -3.04 13.09 8.70
N ILE A 156 -1.95 12.74 9.41
CA ILE A 156 -1.99 11.86 10.58
C ILE A 156 -2.93 12.36 11.70
N GLN A 157 -3.02 13.70 11.89
CA GLN A 157 -3.86 14.27 12.93
C GLN A 157 -5.35 14.14 12.59
N GLY A 158 -5.72 14.34 11.33
CA GLY A 158 -7.09 14.15 10.86
C GLY A 158 -7.57 12.70 11.04
N TRP A 159 -6.71 11.73 10.73
CA TRP A 159 -6.97 10.32 11.04
C TRP A 159 -7.14 10.07 12.55
N ARG A 160 -6.23 10.58 13.38
CA ARG A 160 -6.34 10.45 14.85
C ARG A 160 -7.60 11.08 15.42
N ASP A 161 -7.97 12.26 14.92
CA ASP A 161 -9.16 13.00 15.36
C ASP A 161 -10.44 12.20 15.09
N TYR A 162 -10.54 11.58 13.91
CA TYR A 162 -11.67 10.72 13.56
C TYR A 162 -11.67 9.39 14.32
N LEU A 163 -10.55 8.65 14.29
CA LEU A 163 -10.49 7.30 14.85
C LEU A 163 -10.69 7.29 16.37
N THR A 164 -10.37 8.39 17.06
CA THR A 164 -10.59 8.52 18.51
C THR A 164 -11.91 9.22 18.86
N HIS A 165 -12.74 9.57 17.87
CA HIS A 165 -14.03 10.23 18.10
C HIS A 165 -15.03 9.25 18.73
N SER A 166 -15.77 9.72 19.74
CA SER A 166 -16.87 8.98 20.36
C SER A 166 -18.18 9.76 20.18
N PRO A 167 -19.34 9.07 20.19
CA PRO A 167 -20.64 9.74 20.09
C PRO A 167 -20.85 10.81 21.19
N ASP A 168 -20.29 10.60 22.38
CA ASP A 168 -20.38 11.55 23.52
C ASP A 168 -19.71 12.90 23.23
N ARG A 169 -18.82 12.95 22.23
CA ARG A 169 -18.19 14.20 21.76
C ARG A 169 -19.08 14.98 20.79
N GLY A 170 -20.30 14.50 20.53
CA GLY A 170 -21.26 15.10 19.63
C GLY A 170 -20.96 14.82 18.15
N SER A 171 -21.58 15.63 17.28
CA SER A 171 -21.47 15.48 15.83
C SER A 171 -20.03 15.63 15.31
N LEU A 172 -19.74 14.94 14.22
CA LEU A 172 -18.52 15.10 13.43
C LEU A 172 -18.49 16.50 12.77
N GLN A 173 -19.64 17.11 12.49
CA GLN A 173 -19.75 18.49 12.03
C GLN A 173 -19.54 19.44 13.21
N ARG A 174 -18.35 20.02 13.31
CA ARG A 174 -17.99 20.97 14.36
C ARG A 174 -17.91 22.39 13.82
N SER A 175 -18.52 23.35 14.52
CA SER A 175 -18.41 24.77 14.17
C SER A 175 -17.07 25.38 14.59
N THR A 176 -16.51 26.24 13.73
CA THR A 176 -15.32 27.07 14.00
C THR A 176 -15.67 28.50 14.41
N ALA A 177 -16.96 28.85 14.47
CA ALA A 177 -17.45 30.24 14.52
C ALA A 177 -16.89 31.10 15.68
N ASN A 178 -16.42 30.48 16.77
CA ASN A 178 -16.03 31.19 17.99
C ASN A 178 -14.50 31.16 18.27
N LEU A 179 -13.67 30.87 17.27
CA LEU A 179 -12.22 30.73 17.48
C LEU A 179 -11.45 31.74 16.63
N SER A 180 -10.53 32.46 17.26
CA SER A 180 -9.57 33.33 16.58
C SER A 180 -8.12 32.86 16.75
N GLY A 181 -7.26 33.30 15.83
CA GLY A 181 -5.82 33.08 15.89
C GLY A 181 -5.36 31.64 15.64
N ARG A 182 -4.16 31.29 16.13
CA ARG A 182 -3.48 30.02 15.88
C ARG A 182 -4.25 28.79 16.35
N LYS A 183 -5.08 28.94 17.40
CA LYS A 183 -6.00 27.90 17.89
C LYS A 183 -7.13 27.63 16.90
N ALA A 184 -7.63 28.66 16.21
CA ALA A 184 -8.63 28.51 15.17
C ALA A 184 -8.08 27.74 13.97
N GLN A 185 -6.85 28.02 13.54
CA GLN A 185 -6.22 27.33 12.40
C GLN A 185 -6.04 25.82 12.67
N LYS A 186 -5.49 25.44 13.84
CA LYS A 186 -5.34 24.03 14.22
C LYS A 186 -6.70 23.32 14.31
N LYS A 187 -7.71 24.00 14.85
CA LYS A 187 -9.07 23.46 14.96
C LYS A 187 -9.77 23.41 13.59
N ALA A 188 -9.49 24.33 12.66
CA ALA A 188 -10.02 24.31 11.30
C ALA A 188 -9.50 23.10 10.50
N LEU A 189 -8.22 22.75 10.62
CA LEU A 189 -7.67 21.54 10.00
C LEU A 189 -8.38 20.27 10.52
N SER A 190 -8.55 20.17 11.84
CA SER A 190 -9.30 19.09 12.49
C SER A 190 -10.75 19.03 12.02
N VAL A 191 -11.43 20.19 11.97
CA VAL A 191 -12.81 20.33 11.50
C VAL A 191 -12.95 19.91 10.04
N ASN A 192 -12.01 20.29 9.18
CA ASN A 192 -12.02 19.92 7.76
C ASN A 192 -11.88 18.41 7.58
N SER A 193 -10.98 17.75 8.33
CA SER A 193 -10.86 16.29 8.28
C SER A 193 -12.13 15.60 8.80
N LEU A 194 -12.69 16.06 9.93
CA LEU A 194 -13.94 15.50 10.47
C LEU A 194 -15.15 15.71 9.55
N LEU A 195 -15.18 16.80 8.78
CA LEU A 195 -16.24 17.06 7.80
C LEU A 195 -16.27 16.00 6.70
N ILE A 196 -15.11 15.49 6.26
CA ILE A 196 -15.05 14.38 5.30
C ILE A 196 -15.80 13.17 5.86
N PHE A 197 -15.52 12.80 7.11
CA PHE A 197 -16.17 11.66 7.76
C PHE A 197 -17.64 11.90 8.06
N HIS A 198 -18.06 13.14 8.33
CA HIS A 198 -19.47 13.48 8.47
C HIS A 198 -20.27 13.20 7.19
N THR A 199 -19.71 13.55 6.02
CA THR A 199 -20.33 13.26 4.72
C THR A 199 -20.42 11.76 4.44
N LEU A 200 -19.43 10.99 4.89
CA LEU A 200 -19.40 9.53 4.72
C LEU A 200 -20.30 8.79 5.72
N LEU A 201 -20.52 9.38 6.89
CA LEU A 201 -21.24 8.83 8.03
C LEU A 201 -22.27 9.84 8.55
N PRO A 202 -23.39 10.04 7.83
CA PRO A 202 -24.41 11.03 8.22
C PRO A 202 -25.03 10.71 9.59
N ASN A 203 -25.05 9.43 9.98
CA ASN A 203 -25.55 8.96 11.27
C ASN A 203 -24.51 9.03 12.40
N GLY A 204 -23.30 9.53 12.11
CA GLY A 204 -22.19 9.61 13.06
C GLY A 204 -21.42 8.29 13.24
N VAL A 205 -20.61 8.22 14.29
CA VAL A 205 -19.82 7.03 14.65
C VAL A 205 -20.66 6.10 15.55
N PRO A 206 -20.43 4.78 15.51
CA PRO A 206 -21.21 3.82 16.29
C PRO A 206 -20.93 3.94 17.79
N GLN A 207 -21.86 3.49 18.62
CA GLN A 207 -21.59 3.23 20.04
C GLN A 207 -20.68 2.00 20.20
N LEU A 208 -19.91 1.93 21.28
CA LEU A 208 -18.96 0.83 21.48
C LEU A 208 -19.64 -0.46 21.92
N ASP A 209 -20.80 -0.40 22.56
CA ASP A 209 -21.61 -1.57 22.96
C ASP A 209 -21.91 -2.56 21.80
N ARG A 210 -21.87 -2.06 20.56
CA ARG A 210 -22.06 -2.85 19.33
C ARG A 210 -20.77 -3.32 18.67
N TYR A 211 -19.62 -3.34 19.37
CA TYR A 211 -18.35 -3.75 18.77
C TYR A 211 -18.38 -5.20 18.22
N ARG A 212 -19.24 -6.07 18.78
CA ARG A 212 -19.40 -7.47 18.34
C ARG A 212 -20.04 -7.64 16.96
N ASP A 213 -20.73 -6.61 16.47
CA ASP A 213 -21.33 -6.60 15.13
C ASP A 213 -20.23 -6.55 14.05
N TYR A 214 -19.00 -6.22 14.42
CA TYR A 214 -17.87 -6.13 13.51
C TYR A 214 -17.08 -7.45 13.49
N THR A 215 -16.93 -7.98 12.28
CA THR A 215 -16.09 -9.14 12.00
C THR A 215 -15.05 -8.81 10.94
N TRP A 216 -13.91 -9.50 11.01
CA TRP A 216 -12.85 -9.38 10.02
C TRP A 216 -12.28 -10.76 9.72
N PHE A 217 -12.39 -11.20 8.46
CA PHE A 217 -12.07 -12.56 8.01
C PHE A 217 -12.69 -13.69 8.86
N GLY A 218 -13.92 -13.47 9.32
CA GLY A 218 -14.63 -14.43 10.19
C GLY A 218 -14.27 -14.35 11.67
N HIS A 219 -13.33 -13.49 12.05
CA HIS A 219 -13.01 -13.23 13.46
C HIS A 219 -13.82 -12.04 13.99
N THR A 220 -14.52 -12.23 15.10
CA THR A 220 -15.21 -11.15 15.81
C THR A 220 -14.22 -10.32 16.63
N LEU A 221 -14.55 -9.04 16.83
CA LEU A 221 -13.98 -8.27 17.94
C LEU A 221 -14.69 -8.74 19.22
N ASP A 222 -14.05 -9.57 20.04
CA ASP A 222 -14.63 -10.06 21.29
C ASP A 222 -13.87 -9.53 22.51
N SER A 223 -14.50 -8.71 23.35
CA SER A 223 -13.83 -8.22 24.56
C SER A 223 -13.58 -9.30 25.61
N GLU A 224 -14.35 -10.39 25.57
CA GLU A 224 -14.28 -11.49 26.54
C GLU A 224 -13.23 -12.53 26.16
N ASP A 225 -12.77 -12.51 24.91
CA ASP A 225 -11.60 -13.26 24.43
C ASP A 225 -10.50 -12.27 24.00
N PRO A 226 -9.62 -11.87 24.95
CA PRO A 226 -8.53 -10.95 24.66
C PRO A 226 -7.56 -11.46 23.58
N GLU A 227 -7.37 -12.76 23.45
CA GLU A 227 -6.47 -13.35 22.45
C GLU A 227 -7.07 -13.19 21.06
N GLN A 228 -8.32 -13.60 20.88
CA GLN A 228 -9.04 -13.43 19.64
C GLN A 228 -9.16 -11.95 19.26
N GLN A 229 -9.44 -11.06 20.22
CA GLN A 229 -9.45 -9.61 19.94
C GLN A 229 -8.11 -9.13 19.39
N VAL A 230 -6.99 -9.50 20.03
CA VAL A 230 -5.66 -9.08 19.56
C VAL A 230 -5.38 -9.60 18.14
N VAL A 231 -5.78 -10.83 17.82
CA VAL A 231 -5.65 -11.38 16.47
C VAL A 231 -6.49 -10.58 15.47
N THR A 232 -7.76 -10.32 15.77
CA THR A 232 -8.65 -9.53 14.91
C THR A 232 -8.11 -8.11 14.70
N GLU A 233 -7.68 -7.43 15.77
CA GLU A 233 -7.06 -6.10 15.67
C GLU A 233 -5.82 -6.12 14.77
N ARG A 234 -4.95 -7.13 14.90
CA ARG A 234 -3.75 -7.28 14.07
C ARG A 234 -4.11 -7.54 12.60
N LEU A 235 -5.15 -8.32 12.31
CA LEU A 235 -5.59 -8.56 10.92
C LEU A 235 -6.13 -7.29 10.25
N VAL A 236 -6.84 -6.45 11.01
CA VAL A 236 -7.28 -5.14 10.52
C VAL A 236 -6.09 -4.22 10.26
N LEU A 237 -5.10 -4.19 11.14
CA LEU A 237 -3.90 -3.39 10.92
C LEU A 237 -3.05 -3.90 9.76
N TRP A 238 -2.97 -5.22 9.58
CA TRP A 238 -2.30 -5.82 8.44
C TRP A 238 -2.95 -5.35 7.13
N GLU A 239 -4.29 -5.34 7.05
CA GLU A 239 -5.02 -4.82 5.89
C GLU A 239 -4.69 -3.35 5.61
N ILE A 240 -4.65 -2.52 6.67
CA ILE A 240 -4.30 -1.10 6.56
C ILE A 240 -2.89 -0.91 6.01
N ASP A 241 -1.91 -1.65 6.54
CA ASP A 241 -0.52 -1.58 6.06
C ASP A 241 -0.41 -2.06 4.62
N GLU A 242 -1.09 -3.16 4.28
CA GLU A 242 -1.15 -3.70 2.93
C GLU A 242 -1.72 -2.66 1.96
N LEU A 243 -2.90 -2.09 2.23
CA LEU A 243 -3.50 -1.03 1.41
C LEU A 243 -2.61 0.19 1.26
N GLY A 244 -2.00 0.66 2.36
CA GLY A 244 -1.08 1.78 2.35
C GLY A 244 0.11 1.51 1.43
N PHE A 245 0.69 0.31 1.52
CA PHE A 245 1.76 -0.13 0.64
C PHE A 245 1.32 -0.20 -0.83
N ARG A 246 0.13 -0.75 -1.14
CA ARG A 246 -0.39 -0.79 -2.52
C ARG A 246 -0.48 0.60 -3.13
N TYR A 247 -1.02 1.56 -2.37
CA TYR A 247 -1.16 2.93 -2.85
C TYR A 247 0.19 3.61 -3.04
N ASP A 248 1.14 3.39 -2.15
CA ASP A 248 2.50 3.93 -2.32
C ASP A 248 3.20 3.34 -3.54
N PHE A 249 3.04 2.04 -3.78
CA PHE A 249 3.59 1.38 -4.97
C PHE A 249 2.97 1.91 -6.25
N LEU A 250 1.64 1.99 -6.31
CA LEU A 250 0.91 2.54 -7.45
C LEU A 250 1.27 4.01 -7.71
N ARG A 251 1.39 4.81 -6.65
CA ARG A 251 1.82 6.22 -6.73
C ARG A 251 3.21 6.34 -7.35
N LEU A 252 4.14 5.48 -6.97
CA LEU A 252 5.50 5.48 -7.53
C LEU A 252 5.50 5.03 -8.99
N ALA A 253 4.74 3.97 -9.33
CA ALA A 253 4.60 3.53 -10.72
C ALA A 253 4.02 4.65 -11.60
N ARG A 254 2.94 5.31 -11.15
CA ARG A 254 2.33 6.47 -11.83
C ARG A 254 3.31 7.62 -12.03
N HIS A 255 4.19 7.88 -11.06
CA HIS A 255 5.21 8.92 -11.20
C HIS A 255 6.09 8.67 -12.44
N PHE A 256 6.57 7.45 -12.64
CA PHE A 256 7.40 7.12 -13.80
C PHE A 256 6.62 7.13 -15.12
N THR A 257 5.40 6.59 -15.12
CA THR A 257 4.54 6.64 -16.31
C THR A 257 4.27 8.08 -16.75
N ASN A 258 3.98 8.97 -15.80
CA ASN A 258 3.74 10.39 -16.05
C ASN A 258 5.01 11.12 -16.51
N ALA A 259 6.14 10.87 -15.84
CA ALA A 259 7.43 11.51 -16.14
C ALA A 259 7.95 11.15 -17.54
N LEU A 260 7.58 9.98 -18.06
CA LEU A 260 7.94 9.52 -19.40
C LEU A 260 6.92 9.96 -20.47
N SER A 261 5.88 10.70 -20.11
CA SER A 261 4.82 11.16 -21.01
C SER A 261 4.27 10.04 -21.91
N LEU A 262 4.07 8.86 -21.32
CA LEU A 262 3.57 7.70 -22.06
C LEU A 262 2.10 7.92 -22.50
N PRO A 263 1.66 7.29 -23.61
CA PRO A 263 0.26 7.34 -24.01
C PRO A 263 -0.68 6.74 -22.93
N GLU A 264 -1.91 7.23 -22.83
CA GLU A 264 -2.90 6.79 -21.83
C GLU A 264 -3.11 5.26 -21.80
N GLU A 265 -3.09 4.60 -22.95
CA GLU A 265 -3.17 3.13 -23.04
C GLU A 265 -2.04 2.43 -22.24
N ARG A 266 -0.82 3.01 -22.26
CA ARG A 266 0.30 2.50 -21.48
C ARG A 266 0.13 2.75 -19.99
N HIS A 267 -0.64 3.76 -19.57
CA HIS A 267 -0.97 3.95 -18.15
C HIS A 267 -1.80 2.78 -17.64
N ALA A 268 -2.89 2.44 -18.36
CA ALA A 268 -3.76 1.33 -17.98
C ALA A 268 -3.00 -0.01 -17.91
N LEU A 269 -2.11 -0.28 -18.89
CA LEU A 269 -1.27 -1.48 -18.88
C LEU A 269 -0.27 -1.53 -17.72
N GLN A 270 0.33 -0.39 -17.36
CA GLN A 270 1.25 -0.30 -16.23
C GLN A 270 0.54 -0.47 -14.90
N GLU A 271 -0.64 0.13 -14.73
CA GLU A 271 -1.47 -0.10 -13.52
C GLU A 271 -1.89 -1.56 -13.41
N GLU A 272 -2.31 -2.19 -14.51
CA GLU A 272 -2.63 -3.62 -14.53
C GLU A 272 -1.44 -4.49 -14.12
N ALA A 273 -0.22 -4.14 -14.57
CA ALA A 273 0.99 -4.83 -14.16
C ALA A 273 1.26 -4.69 -12.65
N VAL A 274 0.97 -3.52 -12.06
CA VAL A 274 1.06 -3.29 -10.61
C VAL A 274 0.02 -4.14 -9.86
N TYR A 275 -1.23 -4.20 -10.32
CA TYR A 275 -2.27 -4.98 -9.65
C TYR A 275 -1.95 -6.49 -9.60
N ARG A 276 -1.21 -7.01 -10.57
CA ARG A 276 -0.77 -8.43 -10.57
C ARG A 276 0.11 -8.80 -9.37
N ILE A 277 0.78 -7.84 -8.74
CA ILE A 277 1.55 -8.05 -7.50
C ILE A 277 0.66 -8.69 -6.42
N TRP A 278 -0.64 -8.36 -6.42
CA TRP A 278 -1.60 -8.79 -5.40
C TRP A 278 -2.64 -9.79 -5.92
N SER A 279 -2.38 -10.42 -7.08
CA SER A 279 -3.31 -11.35 -7.72
C SER A 279 -3.67 -12.59 -6.88
N ALA A 280 -2.87 -12.93 -5.88
CA ALA A 280 -3.15 -14.02 -4.94
C ALA A 280 -4.18 -13.64 -3.85
N PHE A 281 -4.47 -12.35 -3.67
CA PHE A 281 -5.46 -11.90 -2.69
C PHE A 281 -6.85 -11.82 -3.33
N PRO A 282 -7.92 -12.15 -2.58
CA PRO A 282 -9.27 -11.84 -3.02
C PRO A 282 -9.47 -10.32 -2.99
N THR A 283 -9.46 -9.69 -4.17
CA THR A 283 -9.60 -8.23 -4.27
C THR A 283 -10.87 -7.81 -4.98
N ARG A 284 -11.53 -6.79 -4.42
CA ARG A 284 -12.57 -6.00 -5.07
C ARG A 284 -11.93 -4.79 -5.73
N ASP A 285 -12.35 -4.51 -6.97
CA ASP A 285 -11.84 -3.38 -7.77
C ASP A 285 -10.30 -3.38 -7.88
N LYS A 286 -9.69 -4.57 -7.91
CA LYS A 286 -8.23 -4.84 -8.02
C LYS A 286 -7.34 -4.31 -6.88
N MET A 287 -7.91 -3.53 -5.96
CA MET A 287 -7.15 -2.82 -4.93
C MET A 287 -7.54 -3.26 -3.51
N PHE A 288 -8.83 -3.37 -3.24
CA PHE A 288 -9.36 -3.55 -1.89
C PHE A 288 -9.47 -5.02 -1.53
N ILE A 289 -9.04 -5.41 -0.34
CA ILE A 289 -9.14 -6.80 0.11
C ILE A 289 -10.62 -7.09 0.41
N ASP A 290 -11.19 -8.09 -0.25
CA ASP A 290 -12.62 -8.39 -0.18
C ASP A 290 -12.93 -9.68 0.60
N GLY A 291 -11.90 -10.43 0.97
CA GLY A 291 -12.05 -11.69 1.67
C GLY A 291 -10.79 -12.16 2.35
N LYS A 292 -10.93 -13.27 3.08
CA LYS A 292 -9.83 -13.97 3.72
C LYS A 292 -8.82 -14.42 2.65
N PRO A 293 -7.52 -14.07 2.78
CA PRO A 293 -6.48 -14.63 1.92
C PRO A 293 -6.53 -16.17 1.93
N PRO A 294 -6.26 -16.83 0.79
CA PRO A 294 -6.35 -18.29 0.68
C PRO A 294 -5.32 -19.04 1.54
N GLY A 295 -4.31 -18.33 2.05
CA GLY A 295 -3.24 -18.86 2.88
C GLY A 295 -2.11 -17.84 2.97
N ASP A 296 -0.90 -18.33 3.20
CA ASP A 296 0.32 -17.53 3.10
C ASP A 296 0.59 -17.17 1.63
N CYS A 297 0.60 -15.87 1.31
CA CYS A 297 0.79 -15.38 -0.06
C CYS A 297 1.27 -13.93 -0.08
N GLY A 298 1.57 -13.40 -1.27
CA GLY A 298 2.00 -12.02 -1.44
C GLY A 298 3.48 -11.82 -1.18
N LEU A 299 3.92 -10.56 -1.22
CA LEU A 299 5.32 -10.18 -0.95
C LEU A 299 5.74 -10.43 0.50
N GLY A 300 4.78 -10.51 1.43
CA GLY A 300 5.01 -10.76 2.85
C GLY A 300 4.86 -12.20 3.29
N SER A 301 4.84 -13.14 2.34
CA SER A 301 4.71 -14.56 2.65
C SER A 301 5.91 -15.10 3.44
N PHE A 302 5.64 -15.94 4.44
CA PHE A 302 6.66 -16.63 5.23
C PHE A 302 7.36 -17.74 4.44
N ILE A 303 6.61 -18.42 3.57
CA ILE A 303 7.08 -19.52 2.74
C ILE A 303 7.58 -18.94 1.42
N TRP A 304 8.90 -18.90 1.25
CA TRP A 304 9.57 -18.17 0.16
C TRP A 304 9.01 -18.47 -1.25
N ASN A 305 8.62 -19.71 -1.56
CA ASN A 305 8.08 -20.06 -2.88
C ASN A 305 6.67 -19.50 -3.11
N PHE A 306 5.87 -19.29 -2.06
CA PHE A 306 4.55 -18.64 -2.16
C PHE A 306 4.66 -17.13 -2.42
N SER A 307 5.81 -16.52 -2.14
CA SER A 307 6.08 -15.13 -2.49
C SER A 307 6.46 -14.91 -3.97
N ILE A 308 6.91 -15.95 -4.67
CA ILE A 308 7.47 -15.85 -6.03
C ILE A 308 6.51 -15.19 -7.03
N PRO A 309 5.20 -15.55 -7.10
CA PRO A 309 4.29 -14.92 -8.05
C PRO A 309 4.21 -13.40 -7.88
N SER A 310 4.06 -12.93 -6.63
CA SER A 310 4.01 -11.51 -6.31
C SER A 310 5.35 -10.81 -6.50
N LEU A 311 6.44 -11.50 -6.15
CA LEU A 311 7.81 -11.01 -6.31
C LEU A 311 8.17 -10.81 -7.78
N GLU A 312 7.84 -11.77 -8.64
CA GLU A 312 8.09 -11.70 -10.08
C GLU A 312 7.24 -10.59 -10.74
N ALA A 313 5.98 -10.45 -10.32
CA ALA A 313 5.13 -9.34 -10.77
C ALA A 313 5.71 -7.98 -10.35
N ALA A 314 6.18 -7.84 -9.11
CA ALA A 314 6.79 -6.61 -8.63
C ALA A 314 8.12 -6.32 -9.33
N ARG A 315 8.97 -7.35 -9.53
CA ARG A 315 10.21 -7.28 -10.29
C ARG A 315 9.93 -6.81 -11.72
N HIS A 316 8.91 -7.37 -12.38
CA HIS A 316 8.54 -6.96 -13.73
C HIS A 316 8.24 -5.47 -13.81
N VAL A 317 7.39 -4.94 -12.91
CA VAL A 317 7.10 -3.49 -12.87
C VAL A 317 8.37 -2.68 -12.63
N VAL A 318 9.13 -3.03 -11.59
CA VAL A 318 10.32 -2.27 -11.18
C VAL A 318 11.44 -2.31 -12.22
N SER A 319 11.55 -3.40 -13.00
CA SER A 319 12.52 -3.51 -14.09
C SER A 319 12.29 -2.51 -15.23
N THR A 320 11.10 -1.90 -15.30
CA THR A 320 10.77 -0.86 -16.28
C THR A 320 11.11 0.56 -15.79
N TRP A 321 11.45 0.72 -14.50
CA TRP A 321 11.80 2.02 -13.93
C TRP A 321 13.22 2.42 -14.34
N PRO A 322 13.58 3.71 -14.26
CA PRO A 322 14.94 4.16 -14.58
C PRO A 322 16.00 3.52 -13.68
N ASN A 323 17.08 3.03 -14.30
CA ASN A 323 18.26 2.47 -13.62
C ASN A 323 17.94 1.32 -12.63
N PRO A 324 17.21 0.27 -13.06
CA PRO A 324 16.93 -0.85 -12.17
C PRO A 324 18.23 -1.63 -11.91
N PRO A 325 18.42 -2.20 -10.70
CA PRO A 325 19.52 -3.10 -10.42
C PRO A 325 19.55 -4.26 -11.43
N ARG A 326 20.76 -4.72 -11.80
CA ARG A 326 20.94 -5.78 -12.81
C ARG A 326 20.23 -7.06 -12.42
N GLU A 327 20.17 -7.33 -11.12
CA GLU A 327 19.53 -8.48 -10.51
C GLU A 327 18.01 -8.49 -10.70
N LEU A 328 17.40 -7.34 -10.95
CA LEU A 328 15.96 -7.21 -11.23
C LEU A 328 15.64 -7.29 -12.74
N LEU A 329 16.65 -7.38 -13.61
CA LEU A 329 16.43 -7.46 -15.06
C LEU A 329 16.09 -8.89 -15.53
N SER A 330 16.52 -9.90 -14.78
CA SER A 330 16.29 -11.31 -15.12
C SER A 330 15.05 -11.85 -14.39
N PRO A 331 14.17 -12.60 -15.07
CA PRO A 331 12.99 -13.20 -14.45
C PRO A 331 13.38 -14.34 -13.50
N LEU A 332 12.55 -14.56 -12.47
CA LEU A 332 12.56 -15.80 -11.70
C LEU A 332 12.06 -16.97 -12.57
N LEU A 333 12.50 -18.18 -12.24
CA LEU A 333 12.16 -19.38 -13.00
C LEU A 333 10.69 -19.77 -12.81
N THR A 334 10.12 -20.39 -13.84
CA THR A 334 8.80 -21.04 -13.81
C THR A 334 8.99 -22.53 -14.10
N PRO A 335 8.48 -23.45 -13.27
CA PRO A 335 7.59 -23.20 -12.12
C PRO A 335 8.35 -22.66 -10.87
N PRO A 336 7.66 -22.10 -9.86
CA PRO A 336 8.27 -21.48 -8.68
C PRO A 336 9.31 -22.38 -7.97
N GLU A 337 9.08 -23.69 -7.93
CA GLU A 337 9.92 -24.70 -7.30
C GLU A 337 11.29 -24.86 -7.98
N ALA A 338 11.45 -24.39 -9.22
CA ALA A 338 12.73 -24.41 -9.92
C ALA A 338 13.71 -23.36 -9.38
N ASN A 339 13.24 -22.41 -8.57
CA ASN A 339 14.09 -21.37 -7.99
C ASN A 339 14.82 -21.86 -6.73
N ASN A 340 15.97 -21.27 -6.46
CA ASN A 340 16.70 -21.47 -5.22
C ASN A 340 16.33 -20.40 -4.18
N LEU A 341 16.16 -20.79 -2.92
CA LEU A 341 15.86 -19.87 -1.80
C LEU A 341 16.80 -18.66 -1.75
N LEU A 342 18.11 -18.85 -1.94
CA LEU A 342 19.10 -17.77 -1.90
C LEU A 342 18.91 -16.78 -3.04
N VAL A 343 18.54 -17.26 -4.23
CA VAL A 343 18.24 -16.41 -5.39
C VAL A 343 16.98 -15.59 -5.13
N VAL A 344 15.92 -16.22 -4.62
CA VAL A 344 14.66 -15.53 -4.30
C VAL A 344 14.88 -14.44 -3.24
N ARG A 345 15.56 -14.77 -2.14
CA ARG A 345 15.91 -13.80 -1.09
C ARG A 345 16.75 -12.64 -1.61
N HIS A 346 17.71 -12.94 -2.50
CA HIS A 346 18.53 -11.90 -3.11
C HIS A 346 17.69 -10.93 -3.95
N VAL A 347 16.78 -11.46 -4.78
CA VAL A 347 15.85 -10.63 -5.57
C VAL A 347 14.91 -9.83 -4.66
N GLN A 348 14.37 -10.42 -3.59
CA GLN A 348 13.54 -9.71 -2.60
C GLN A 348 14.28 -8.52 -1.97
N GLN A 349 15.53 -8.75 -1.53
CA GLN A 349 16.36 -7.71 -0.94
C GLN A 349 16.62 -6.58 -1.94
N LYS A 350 17.03 -6.91 -3.17
CA LYS A 350 17.32 -5.90 -4.20
C LYS A 350 16.07 -5.11 -4.60
N LEU A 351 14.93 -5.77 -4.69
CA LEU A 351 13.64 -5.14 -4.97
C LEU A 351 13.28 -4.15 -3.85
N ALA A 352 13.32 -4.59 -2.59
CA ALA A 352 12.99 -3.75 -1.44
C ALA A 352 13.94 -2.54 -1.33
N GLN A 353 15.25 -2.75 -1.45
CA GLN A 353 16.26 -1.69 -1.44
C GLN A 353 15.98 -0.64 -2.52
N PHE A 354 15.86 -1.08 -3.77
CA PHE A 354 15.65 -0.17 -4.89
C PHE A 354 14.33 0.58 -4.78
N TYR A 355 13.25 -0.11 -4.40
CA TYR A 355 11.95 0.53 -4.18
C TYR A 355 12.03 1.61 -3.10
N CYS A 356 12.54 1.29 -1.91
CA CYS A 356 12.57 2.23 -0.78
C CYS A 356 13.43 3.45 -1.10
N GLN A 357 14.64 3.25 -1.64
CA GLN A 357 15.53 4.34 -2.04
C GLN A 357 14.88 5.24 -3.11
N THR A 358 14.25 4.63 -4.10
CA THR A 358 13.57 5.34 -5.19
C THR A 358 12.37 6.14 -4.68
N TYR A 359 11.53 5.53 -3.82
CA TYR A 359 10.40 6.20 -3.20
C TYR A 359 10.84 7.39 -2.34
N VAL A 360 11.85 7.19 -1.48
CA VAL A 360 12.39 8.26 -0.62
C VAL A 360 12.96 9.39 -1.46
N LYS A 361 13.73 9.08 -2.50
CA LYS A 361 14.29 10.09 -3.41
C LYS A 361 13.21 10.94 -4.08
N ILE A 362 12.14 10.32 -4.56
CA ILE A 362 11.08 11.00 -5.31
C ILE A 362 10.12 11.78 -4.39
N PHE A 363 9.65 11.15 -3.32
CA PHE A 363 8.60 11.71 -2.48
C PHE A 363 9.10 12.35 -1.19
N GLN A 364 10.40 12.24 -0.90
CA GLN A 364 11.02 12.82 0.29
C GLN A 364 10.31 12.34 1.58
N ALA A 365 9.88 11.08 1.57
CA ALA A 365 9.13 10.44 2.65
C ALA A 365 9.39 8.93 2.65
N ALA A 366 9.32 8.29 3.82
CA ALA A 366 9.36 6.83 3.90
C ALA A 366 8.06 6.25 3.34
N PRO A 367 8.09 5.17 2.53
CA PRO A 367 6.87 4.45 2.15
C PRO A 367 6.25 3.70 3.33
N VAL A 368 4.97 3.34 3.22
CA VAL A 368 4.37 2.27 4.03
C VAL A 368 5.00 0.96 3.58
N LEU A 369 5.31 0.08 4.53
CA LEU A 369 5.94 -1.20 4.24
C LEU A 369 4.89 -2.31 4.21
N PRO A 370 5.07 -3.35 3.38
CA PRO A 370 4.23 -4.54 3.49
C PRO A 370 4.46 -5.21 4.84
N SER A 371 3.38 -5.74 5.40
CA SER A 371 3.39 -6.51 6.64
C SER A 371 3.13 -7.99 6.38
N GLN A 372 3.71 -8.83 7.23
CA GLN A 372 3.42 -10.26 7.27
C GLN A 372 2.03 -10.50 7.86
N LEU A 373 1.33 -11.50 7.32
CA LEU A 373 0.02 -11.90 7.80
C LEU A 373 0.13 -12.39 9.26
N PRO A 374 -0.66 -11.88 10.23
CA PRO A 374 -0.47 -12.18 11.64
C PRO A 374 -0.66 -13.68 11.99
N LEU A 375 0.32 -14.29 12.66
CA LEU A 375 0.11 -15.60 13.31
C LEU A 375 -0.85 -15.45 14.51
N PRO A 376 -1.75 -16.44 14.77
CA PRO A 376 -1.85 -17.76 14.15
C PRO A 376 -2.83 -17.85 12.96
N PHE A 377 -3.18 -16.73 12.31
CA PHE A 377 -4.16 -16.74 11.21
C PHE A 377 -3.73 -17.62 10.02
N VAL A 378 -2.42 -17.71 9.79
CA VAL A 378 -1.82 -18.65 8.84
C VAL A 378 -1.65 -19.99 9.55
N SER A 379 -2.47 -20.98 9.20
CA SER A 379 -2.15 -22.37 9.47
C SER A 379 -0.97 -22.76 8.59
N LEU A 380 0.22 -22.95 9.20
CA LEU A 380 1.42 -23.40 8.50
C LEU A 380 1.30 -24.86 8.03
#